data_AF-A0A7X9RE30-F1
#
_entry.id   AF-A0A7X9RE30-F1
#
_cell.length_a   1.000
_cell.length_b   1.000
_cell.length_c   1.000
_cell.angle_alpha   90.00
_cell.angle_beta   90.00
_cell.angle_gamma   90.00
#
_symmetry.space_group_name_H-M   'P 1'
#
loop_
_entity.id
_entity.type
_entity.pdbx_description
1 polymer ?
#
loop_
_entity_poly.entity_id
_entity_poly.type
_entity_poly.pdbx_seq_one_letter_code
_entity_poly.pdbx_strand_id
1 'polypeptide(L)'
;MFCKMSSAFYLFSKIQQISYSYNSAKIDKDIAQLIDDDEIKKTKGIWQYELAINSGEAGATKYLNFRGFPKDMMRKKLKEQEYHCPLCIEEGNDKTYTLSEMEGDHITPWSEGGKTEYDNLQMLCKRHNRLKSNH
;
A
#
# COMPACT_ATOMS: atom_id res chain seq x y z
N MET A 1 -5.75 58.93 9.88
CA MET A 1 -5.07 58.28 8.73
C MET A 1 -4.12 57.24 9.30
N PHE A 2 -4.36 55.95 9.11
CA PHE A 2 -3.33 54.92 8.87
C PHE A 2 -4.06 53.66 8.36
N CYS A 3 -3.45 53.06 7.37
CA CYS A 3 -4.07 52.30 6.29
C CYS A 3 -4.42 50.87 6.71
N LYS A 4 -5.58 50.37 6.25
CA LYS A 4 -5.94 48.94 6.29
C LYS A 4 -4.96 48.16 5.42
N MET A 5 -3.92 47.57 6.01
CA MET A 5 -3.07 46.61 5.31
C MET A 5 -3.67 45.21 5.42
N SER A 6 -4.49 44.92 4.40
CA SER A 6 -4.90 43.63 3.83
C SER A 6 -4.46 42.35 4.55
N SER A 7 -5.41 41.70 5.22
CA SER A 7 -5.34 40.32 5.76
C SER A 7 -5.11 39.25 4.66
N ALA A 8 -5.18 39.63 3.39
CA ALA A 8 -4.96 38.73 2.25
C ALA A 8 -3.49 38.38 1.99
N PHE A 9 -2.53 39.14 2.52
CA PHE A 9 -1.09 38.87 2.32
C PHE A 9 -0.58 37.68 3.15
N TYR A 10 -1.21 37.39 4.30
CA TYR A 10 -0.75 36.31 5.19
C TYR A 10 -1.09 34.91 4.67
N LEU A 11 -2.19 34.76 3.92
CA LEU A 11 -2.58 33.47 3.33
C LEU A 11 -1.74 33.09 2.11
N PHE A 12 -1.23 34.08 1.37
CA PHE A 12 -0.41 33.85 0.17
C PHE A 12 0.98 33.28 0.49
N SER A 13 1.54 33.59 1.68
CA SER A 13 2.86 33.09 2.09
C SER A 13 2.88 31.61 2.50
N LYS A 14 1.72 31.01 2.82
CA LYS A 14 1.57 29.58 3.13
C LYS A 14 1.32 28.71 1.91
N ILE A 15 1.02 29.31 0.75
CA ILE A 15 1.08 28.64 -0.54
C ILE A 15 2.53 28.76 -1.03
N GLN A 16 3.48 28.32 -0.20
CA GLN A 16 4.80 28.00 -0.68
C GLN A 16 4.63 26.80 -1.60
N GLN A 17 4.43 27.10 -2.89
CA GLN A 17 5.10 26.46 -4.01
C GLN A 17 5.67 25.09 -3.65
N ILE A 18 4.82 24.08 -3.48
CA ILE A 18 5.27 22.72 -3.73
C ILE A 18 5.34 22.65 -5.25
N SER A 19 6.42 23.18 -5.81
CA SER A 19 6.75 22.98 -7.21
C SER A 19 7.10 21.49 -7.35
N TYR A 20 6.07 20.66 -7.52
CA TYR A 20 6.23 19.29 -7.98
C TYR A 20 6.73 19.37 -9.43
N SER A 21 8.02 19.67 -9.60
CA SER A 21 8.64 19.64 -10.90
C SER A 21 8.87 18.18 -11.26
N TYR A 22 8.04 17.67 -12.17
CA TYR A 22 8.22 16.34 -12.72
C TYR A 22 9.61 16.25 -13.37
N ASN A 23 10.47 15.41 -12.80
CA ASN A 23 11.77 15.08 -13.40
C ASN A 23 11.59 13.82 -14.26
N SER A 24 11.50 14.00 -15.57
CA SER A 24 11.27 12.88 -16.50
C SER A 24 12.34 11.80 -16.38
N ALA A 25 13.61 12.17 -16.22
CA ALA A 25 14.71 11.20 -16.10
C ALA A 25 14.60 10.34 -14.83
N LYS A 26 14.11 10.91 -13.73
CA LYS A 26 13.81 10.14 -12.51
C LYS A 26 12.64 9.19 -12.73
N ILE A 27 11.54 9.71 -13.29
CA ILE A 27 10.31 8.95 -13.55
C ILE A 27 10.61 7.75 -14.45
N ASP A 28 11.35 7.95 -15.54
CA ASP A 28 11.69 6.88 -16.47
C ASP A 28 12.54 5.79 -15.81
N LYS A 29 13.47 6.19 -14.92
CA LYS A 29 14.29 5.25 -14.14
C LYS A 29 13.44 4.44 -13.15
N ASP A 30 12.54 5.10 -12.42
CA ASP A 30 11.71 4.45 -11.40
C ASP A 30 10.71 3.50 -12.07
N ILE A 31 10.14 3.90 -13.22
CA ILE A 31 9.28 3.03 -14.04
C ILE A 31 10.06 1.80 -14.53
N ALA A 32 11.29 1.96 -15.03
CA ALA A 32 12.11 0.84 -15.47
C ALA A 32 12.38 -0.15 -14.34
N GLN A 33 12.70 0.35 -13.14
CA GLN A 33 12.89 -0.48 -11.95
C GLN A 33 11.63 -1.26 -11.56
N LEU A 34 10.46 -0.61 -11.62
CA LEU A 34 9.17 -1.25 -11.30
C LEU A 34 8.73 -2.25 -12.37
N ILE A 35 9.12 -2.07 -13.63
CA ILE A 35 8.84 -3.03 -14.70
C ILE A 35 9.66 -4.32 -14.51
N ASP A 36 10.90 -4.18 -14.05
CA ASP A 36 11.81 -5.30 -13.80
C ASP A 36 11.59 -5.98 -12.44
N ASP A 37 10.68 -5.46 -11.60
CA ASP A 37 10.34 -6.05 -10.30
C ASP A 37 9.38 -7.24 -10.46
N ASP A 38 9.87 -8.44 -10.14
CA ASP A 38 9.11 -9.69 -10.17
C ASP A 38 7.89 -9.70 -9.23
N GLU A 39 7.82 -8.78 -8.27
CA GLU A 39 6.68 -8.61 -7.36
C GLU A 39 5.50 -7.91 -8.05
N ILE A 40 5.71 -7.22 -9.17
CA ILE A 40 4.65 -6.52 -9.91
C ILE A 40 4.05 -7.44 -10.96
N LYS A 41 2.80 -7.84 -10.74
CA LYS A 41 2.06 -8.76 -11.62
C LYS A 41 1.62 -8.11 -12.93
N LYS A 42 1.34 -6.79 -12.92
CA LYS A 42 0.88 -6.06 -14.10
C LYS A 42 1.52 -4.69 -14.16
N THR A 43 2.02 -4.34 -15.35
CA THR A 43 2.58 -3.02 -15.66
C THR A 43 1.52 -1.92 -15.77
N LYS A 44 0.25 -2.30 -16.00
CA LYS A 44 -0.90 -1.38 -16.01
C LYS A 44 -1.15 -0.89 -14.57
N GLY A 45 -0.59 0.26 -14.23
CA GLY A 45 -0.65 0.83 -12.88
C GLY A 45 0.62 1.57 -12.46
N ILE A 46 1.77 1.19 -13.02
CA ILE A 46 3.08 1.76 -12.67
C ILE A 46 3.13 3.26 -12.95
N TRP A 47 2.64 3.70 -14.11
CA TRP A 47 2.56 5.12 -14.45
C TRP A 47 1.69 5.92 -13.48
N GLN A 48 0.52 5.39 -13.11
CA GLN A 48 -0.37 6.03 -12.16
C GLN A 48 0.25 6.11 -10.77
N TYR A 49 0.92 5.04 -10.33
CA TYR A 49 1.67 5.00 -9.09
C TYR A 49 2.74 6.09 -9.04
N GLU A 50 3.58 6.18 -10.07
CA GLU A 50 4.68 7.15 -10.09
C GLU A 50 4.15 8.59 -10.10
N LEU A 51 3.11 8.89 -10.89
CA LEU A 51 2.48 10.21 -10.88
C LEU A 51 1.86 10.56 -9.52
N ALA A 52 1.23 9.59 -8.85
CA ALA A 52 0.64 9.77 -7.52
C ALA A 52 1.71 10.02 -6.44
N ILE A 53 2.84 9.31 -6.49
CA ILE A 53 3.98 9.56 -5.59
C ILE A 53 4.56 10.95 -5.83
N ASN A 54 4.75 11.35 -7.10
CA ASN A 54 5.29 12.67 -7.43
C ASN A 54 4.32 13.82 -7.11
N SER A 55 3.01 13.58 -7.03
CA SER A 55 2.01 14.58 -6.64
C SER A 55 1.77 14.66 -5.13
N GLY A 56 2.40 13.77 -4.35
CA GLY A 56 2.23 13.67 -2.90
C GLY A 56 0.91 13.01 -2.48
N GLU A 57 0.29 12.21 -3.35
CA GLU A 57 -0.94 11.48 -3.05
C GLU A 57 -0.68 10.34 -2.04
N ALA A 58 -1.45 10.30 -0.96
CA ALA A 58 -1.45 9.19 -0.01
C ALA A 58 -2.05 7.92 -0.63
N GLY A 59 -1.51 6.76 -0.25
CA GLY A 59 -2.02 5.47 -0.71
C GLY A 59 -1.77 5.14 -2.18
N ALA A 60 -0.74 5.73 -2.81
CA ALA A 60 -0.42 5.48 -4.21
C ALA A 60 -0.22 3.99 -4.55
N THR A 61 0.20 3.16 -3.58
CA THR A 61 0.38 1.70 -3.76
C THR A 61 -0.88 0.98 -4.26
N LYS A 62 -2.08 1.56 -4.10
CA LYS A 62 -3.34 1.06 -4.70
C LYS A 62 -3.30 0.95 -6.22
N TYR A 63 -2.44 1.73 -6.88
CA TYR A 63 -2.27 1.69 -8.34
C TYR A 63 -1.40 0.52 -8.79
N LEU A 64 -0.56 -0.05 -7.92
CA LEU A 64 0.28 -1.19 -8.25
C LEU A 64 -0.50 -2.50 -8.11
N ASN A 65 -0.24 -3.43 -9.02
CA ASN A 65 -0.80 -4.77 -8.97
C ASN A 65 0.27 -5.74 -8.48
N PHE A 66 0.34 -5.96 -7.17
CA PHE A 66 1.31 -6.87 -6.58
C PHE A 66 0.98 -8.34 -6.87
N ARG A 67 2.00 -9.19 -6.84
CA ARG A 67 1.88 -10.64 -6.87
C ARG A 67 1.16 -11.09 -5.60
N GLY A 68 0.12 -11.89 -5.78
CA GLY A 68 -0.53 -12.57 -4.66
C GLY A 68 0.29 -13.79 -4.23
N PHE A 69 0.25 -14.11 -2.95
CA PHE A 69 0.87 -15.31 -2.41
C PHE A 69 0.33 -16.59 -3.11
N PRO A 70 1.20 -17.57 -3.41
CA PRO A 70 0.76 -18.82 -4.02
C PRO A 70 -0.12 -19.63 -3.05
N LYS A 71 -1.14 -20.31 -3.58
CA LYS A 71 -2.14 -21.03 -2.77
C LYS A 71 -1.54 -22.06 -1.82
N ASP A 72 -0.48 -22.75 -2.22
CA ASP A 72 0.17 -23.76 -1.36
C ASP A 72 0.85 -23.15 -0.15
N MET A 73 1.41 -21.95 -0.32
CA MET A 73 2.00 -21.18 0.77
C MET A 73 0.93 -20.70 1.74
N MET A 74 -0.18 -20.17 1.22
CA MET A 74 -1.35 -19.78 2.01
C MET A 74 -1.93 -20.97 2.80
N ARG A 75 -2.02 -22.16 2.19
CA ARG A 75 -2.49 -23.38 2.88
C ARG A 75 -1.61 -23.78 4.06
N LYS A 76 -0.29 -23.64 3.92
CA LYS A 76 0.66 -23.95 5.00
C LYS A 76 0.52 -22.96 6.14
N LYS A 77 0.55 -21.65 5.83
CA LYS A 77 0.38 -20.60 6.84
C LYS A 77 -0.97 -20.70 7.56
N LEU A 78 -2.04 -21.01 6.84
CA LEU A 78 -3.36 -21.22 7.43
C LEU A 78 -3.36 -22.33 8.50
N LYS A 79 -2.65 -23.43 8.25
CA LYS A 79 -2.51 -24.53 9.22
C LYS A 79 -1.64 -24.13 10.42
N GLU A 80 -0.57 -23.37 10.19
CA GLU A 80 0.27 -22.81 11.28
C GLU A 80 -0.52 -21.87 12.19
N GLN A 81 -1.44 -21.09 11.62
CA GLN A 81 -2.36 -20.24 12.37
C GLN A 81 -3.59 -20.98 12.90
N GLU A 82 -3.62 -22.32 12.82
CA GLU A 82 -4.72 -23.16 13.29
C GLU A 82 -6.10 -22.76 12.73
N TYR A 83 -6.14 -22.27 11.48
CA TYR A 83 -7.33 -21.76 10.80
C TYR A 83 -7.91 -20.47 11.38
N HIS A 84 -7.15 -19.73 12.19
CA HIS A 84 -7.58 -18.48 12.81
C HIS A 84 -6.93 -17.24 12.17
N CYS A 85 -7.66 -16.13 12.22
CA CYS A 85 -7.14 -14.80 11.90
C CYS A 85 -6.52 -14.22 13.18
N PRO A 86 -5.24 -13.78 13.19
CA PRO A 86 -4.58 -13.25 14.39
C PRO A 86 -5.34 -12.07 15.00
N LEU A 87 -5.84 -11.17 14.14
CA LEU A 87 -6.63 -10.02 14.55
C LEU A 87 -8.02 -10.39 15.09
N CYS A 88 -8.61 -11.52 14.68
CA CYS A 88 -9.85 -11.99 15.29
C CYS A 88 -9.60 -12.53 16.70
N ILE A 89 -8.49 -13.23 16.91
CA ILE A 89 -8.09 -13.74 18.23
C ILE A 89 -7.84 -12.58 19.20
N GLU A 90 -7.16 -11.52 18.74
CA GLU A 90 -6.96 -10.28 19.52
C GLU A 90 -8.29 -9.61 19.92
N GLU A 91 -9.31 -9.69 19.07
CA GLU A 91 -10.67 -9.20 19.35
C GLU A 91 -11.48 -10.16 20.25
N GLY A 92 -10.95 -11.33 20.62
CA GLY A 92 -11.66 -12.36 21.39
C GLY A 92 -12.61 -13.24 20.57
N ASN A 93 -12.43 -13.29 19.25
CA ASN A 93 -13.23 -14.10 18.33
C ASN A 93 -12.43 -15.30 17.80
N ASP A 94 -12.76 -16.49 18.29
CA ASP A 94 -12.11 -17.76 17.96
C ASP A 94 -12.76 -18.46 16.75
N LYS A 95 -13.14 -17.69 15.73
CA LYS A 95 -13.75 -18.22 14.53
C LYS A 95 -12.67 -18.89 13.65
N THR A 96 -12.89 -20.15 13.31
CA THR A 96 -12.11 -20.87 12.29
C THR A 96 -12.55 -20.48 10.88
N TYR A 97 -11.62 -20.44 9.94
CA TYR A 97 -11.86 -20.09 8.55
C TYR A 97 -11.30 -21.13 7.57
N THR A 98 -11.97 -21.27 6.44
CA THR A 98 -11.44 -22.00 5.28
C THR A 98 -10.51 -21.12 4.45
N LEU A 99 -9.66 -21.74 3.61
CA LEU A 99 -8.78 -21.02 2.69
C LEU A 99 -9.54 -20.01 1.79
N SER A 100 -10.78 -20.29 1.41
CA SER A 100 -11.61 -19.39 0.59
C SER A 100 -12.17 -18.18 1.34
N GLU A 101 -12.18 -18.22 2.67
CA GLU A 101 -12.67 -17.16 3.55
C GLU A 101 -11.55 -16.24 4.04
N MET A 102 -10.30 -16.59 3.75
CA MET A 102 -9.12 -15.83 4.13
C MET A 102 -8.33 -15.35 2.92
N GLU A 103 -7.55 -14.30 3.14
CA GLU A 103 -6.67 -13.69 2.17
C GLU A 103 -5.26 -13.66 2.76
N GLY A 104 -4.26 -13.94 1.92
CA GLY A 104 -2.87 -13.84 2.31
C GLY A 104 -2.45 -12.39 2.20
N ASP A 105 -1.84 -11.88 3.25
CA ASP A 105 -1.49 -10.47 3.41
C ASP A 105 -0.07 -10.35 3.94
N HIS A 106 0.57 -9.22 3.62
CA HIS A 106 1.93 -8.94 4.03
C HIS A 106 1.95 -8.41 5.48
N ILE A 107 2.82 -8.97 6.32
CA ILE A 107 3.05 -8.46 7.69
C ILE A 107 3.65 -7.06 7.61
N THR A 108 4.80 -6.93 6.95
CA THR A 108 5.40 -5.65 6.55
C THR A 108 4.85 -5.26 5.18
N PRO A 109 4.22 -4.08 5.03
CA PRO A 109 3.72 -3.61 3.74
C PRO A 109 4.84 -3.45 2.70
N TRP A 110 4.49 -3.57 1.42
CA TRP A 110 5.46 -3.36 0.32
C TRP A 110 6.06 -1.94 0.33
N SER A 111 5.28 -0.93 0.72
CA SER A 111 5.78 0.46 0.87
C SER A 111 6.89 0.61 1.90
N GLU A 112 7.02 -0.34 2.82
CA GLU A 112 8.07 -0.39 3.85
C GLU A 112 9.17 -1.41 3.52
N GLY A 113 9.16 -1.96 2.29
CA GLY A 113 10.14 -2.95 1.82
C GLY A 113 9.75 -4.40 2.08
N GLY A 114 8.51 -4.68 2.47
CA GLY A 114 8.01 -6.04 2.65
C GLY A 114 7.84 -6.80 1.34
N LYS A 115 8.44 -7.99 1.24
CA LYS A 115 8.41 -8.87 0.05
C LYS A 115 7.35 -9.96 0.15
N THR A 116 6.95 -10.55 -0.98
CA THR A 116 6.05 -11.72 -1.04
C THR A 116 6.80 -13.01 -0.70
N GLU A 117 7.18 -13.14 0.57
CA GLU A 117 7.90 -14.28 1.12
C GLU A 117 7.11 -14.94 2.25
N TYR A 118 7.41 -16.21 2.56
CA TYR A 118 6.63 -16.98 3.53
C TYR A 118 6.63 -16.38 4.94
N ASP A 119 7.76 -15.80 5.34
CA ASP A 119 7.93 -15.20 6.65
C ASP A 119 7.19 -13.87 6.76
N ASN A 120 6.95 -13.21 5.64
CA ASN A 120 6.16 -11.99 5.55
C ASN A 120 4.67 -12.26 5.25
N LEU A 121 4.25 -13.53 5.17
CA LEU A 121 2.86 -13.91 4.93
C LEU A 121 2.11 -14.09 6.26
N GLN A 122 0.95 -13.46 6.37
CA GLN A 122 -0.09 -13.79 7.35
C GLN A 122 -1.42 -14.05 6.64
N MET A 123 -2.22 -14.96 7.17
CA MET A 123 -3.59 -15.17 6.71
C MET A 123 -4.53 -14.30 7.53
N LEU A 124 -5.28 -13.41 6.86
CA LEU A 124 -6.30 -12.57 7.48
C LEU A 124 -7.69 -12.94 6.98
N CYS A 125 -8.71 -12.76 7.82
CA CYS A 125 -10.08 -12.85 7.35
C CYS A 125 -10.38 -11.68 6.39
N LYS A 126 -11.29 -11.87 5.43
CA LYS A 126 -11.64 -10.82 4.45
C LYS A 126 -12.01 -9.47 5.08
N ARG A 127 -12.62 -9.47 6.26
CA ARG A 127 -12.95 -8.22 6.97
C ARG A 127 -11.68 -7.49 7.39
N HIS A 128 -10.78 -8.15 8.12
CA HIS A 128 -9.53 -7.54 8.59
C HIS A 128 -8.62 -7.16 7.44
N ASN A 129 -8.53 -7.98 6.39
CA ASN A 129 -7.73 -7.64 5.22
C ASN A 129 -8.23 -6.35 4.54
N ARG A 130 -9.55 -6.16 4.43
CA ARG A 130 -10.16 -4.92 3.89
C ARG A 130 -9.99 -3.71 4.79
N LEU A 131 -9.91 -3.91 6.11
CA LEU A 131 -9.63 -2.83 7.06
C LEU A 131 -8.16 -2.42 7.02
N LYS A 132 -7.26 -3.38 6.74
CA LYS A 132 -5.82 -3.16 6.61
C LYS A 132 -5.42 -2.58 5.26
N SER A 133 -6.16 -2.85 4.18
CA SER A 133 -5.86 -2.28 2.86
C SER A 133 -5.84 -0.74 2.96
N ASN A 134 -4.62 -0.20 2.93
CA ASN A 134 -4.28 1.18 3.28
C ASN A 134 -5.00 2.21 2.39
N HIS A 135 -5.38 3.31 3.03
CA HIS A 135 -5.59 4.64 2.43
C HIS A 135 -4.27 5.32 2.09
#